data_AF-D2HF44-F1
#
_entry.id   AF-D2HF44-F1
#
_cell.length_a   1.000
_cell.length_b   1.000
_cell.length_c   1.000
_cell.angle_alpha   90.00
_cell.angle_beta   90.00
_cell.angle_gamma   90.00
#
_symmetry.space_group_name_H-M   'P 1'
#
loop_
_entity.id
_entity.type
_entity.pdbx_description
1 polymer ?
#
loop_
_entity_poly.entity_id
_entity_poly.type
_entity_poly.pdbx_seq_one_letter_code
_entity_poly.pdbx_strand_id
1 'polypeptide(L)'
;AKITCQENYVPCMSGLAHHLSTLSVFISQAYRVDEKAAEQARWEEASKETIKKTTKPCPRCHVPVEKNGGCMHMKCPQPQCQLEWCWACSCEWNRACMGDHWFDV
;
A
#
# COMPACT_ATOMS: atom_id res chain seq x y z
N ALA A 1 9.26 25.32 -24.92
CA ALA A 1 8.89 24.21 -24.01
C ALA A 1 9.83 23.05 -24.34
N LYS A 2 10.77 22.61 -23.47
CA LYS A 2 10.57 21.71 -22.31
C LYS A 2 9.65 20.54 -22.71
N ILE A 3 10.05 19.25 -22.73
CA ILE A 3 10.97 18.49 -21.86
C ILE A 3 11.77 17.46 -22.71
N THR A 4 13.02 17.21 -22.32
CA THR A 4 14.21 16.66 -23.02
C THR A 4 14.13 15.19 -23.46
N CYS A 5 14.42 14.88 -24.74
CA CYS A 5 15.70 14.35 -25.29
C CYS A 5 16.24 13.14 -24.51
N GLN A 6 15.93 11.90 -24.91
CA GLN A 6 16.54 11.14 -26.02
C GLN A 6 18.05 10.91 -25.89
N GLU A 7 18.40 9.66 -26.25
CA GLU A 7 19.73 9.13 -26.59
C GLU A 7 20.57 8.60 -25.42
N ASN A 8 20.75 7.28 -25.41
CA ASN A 8 22.05 6.65 -25.72
C ASN A 8 21.87 5.11 -25.68
N TYR A 9 21.30 4.57 -26.76
CA TYR A 9 22.02 3.83 -27.81
C TYR A 9 22.28 2.38 -27.41
N VAL A 10 21.34 1.51 -27.79
CA VAL A 10 21.61 0.07 -27.93
C VAL A 10 22.32 -0.06 -29.28
N PRO A 11 23.63 -0.36 -29.36
CA PRO A 11 24.25 -0.64 -30.63
C PRO A 11 23.91 -2.09 -30.98
N CYS A 12 23.01 -2.27 -31.95
CA CYS A 12 23.03 -3.45 -32.79
C CYS A 12 24.30 -3.34 -33.66
N MET A 13 25.36 -4.05 -33.31
CA MET A 13 26.53 -4.18 -34.18
C MET A 13 26.70 -5.65 -34.55
N SER A 14 26.15 -5.95 -35.72
CA SER A 14 26.57 -7.04 -36.61
C SER A 14 28.09 -7.16 -36.65
N GLY A 15 28.58 -8.36 -36.35
CA GLY A 15 29.91 -8.93 -36.65
C GLY A 15 31.10 -7.98 -36.85
N LEU A 16 32.12 -8.10 -35.99
CA LEU A 16 33.45 -8.64 -36.35
C LEU A 16 34.40 -8.56 -35.14
N ALA A 17 34.87 -9.76 -34.77
CA ALA A 17 36.17 -10.14 -34.23
C ALA A 17 36.99 -9.18 -33.34
N HIS A 18 37.59 -9.78 -32.30
CA HIS A 18 38.70 -9.27 -31.47
C HIS A 18 38.33 -8.40 -30.25
N HIS A 19 37.81 -9.00 -29.18
CA HIS A 19 38.44 -9.00 -27.84
C HIS A 19 37.55 -9.70 -26.80
N LEU A 20 37.69 -11.02 -26.69
CA LEU A 20 36.95 -11.85 -25.73
C LEU A 20 37.46 -11.73 -24.27
N SER A 21 38.50 -10.94 -23.99
CA SER A 21 39.13 -10.91 -22.66
C SER A 21 38.60 -9.84 -21.70
N THR A 22 37.82 -8.86 -22.18
CA THR A 22 37.31 -7.75 -21.35
C THR A 22 35.87 -7.97 -20.89
N LEU A 23 35.12 -8.88 -21.51
CA LEU A 23 33.72 -9.15 -21.16
C LEU A 23 33.56 -9.74 -19.75
N SER A 24 34.51 -10.52 -19.24
CA SER A 24 34.41 -11.11 -17.89
C SER A 24 34.49 -10.07 -16.76
N VAL A 25 35.29 -9.01 -16.94
CA VAL A 25 35.44 -7.93 -15.96
C VAL A 25 34.32 -6.89 -16.10
N PHE A 26 33.88 -6.58 -17.33
CA PHE A 26 32.79 -5.63 -17.53
C PHE A 26 31.42 -6.18 -17.10
N ILE A 27 31.17 -7.48 -17.27
CA ILE A 27 29.91 -8.10 -16.80
C ILE A 27 29.86 -8.14 -15.26
N SER A 28 30.99 -8.34 -14.58
CA SER A 28 31.04 -8.38 -13.11
C SER A 28 30.95 -6.99 -12.44
N GLN A 29 31.36 -5.92 -13.12
CA GLN A 29 31.20 -4.56 -12.59
C GLN A 29 29.78 -3.98 -12.81
N ALA A 30 29.05 -4.44 -13.84
CA ALA A 30 27.73 -3.93 -14.18
C ALA A 30 26.58 -4.52 -13.32
N TYR A 31 26.82 -5.64 -12.64
CA TYR A 31 25.84 -6.31 -11.77
C TYR A 31 26.28 -6.27 -10.30
N ARG A 32 26.67 -5.08 -9.80
CA ARG A 32 26.89 -4.87 -8.36
C ARG A 32 25.54 -4.71 -7.71
N VAL A 33 25.04 -5.79 -7.11
CA VAL A 33 23.82 -5.73 -6.28
C VAL A 33 24.14 -4.88 -5.06
N ASP A 34 23.47 -3.73 -4.94
CA ASP A 34 23.54 -2.91 -3.73
C ASP A 34 22.82 -3.66 -2.60
N GLU A 35 23.59 -4.05 -1.58
CA GLU A 35 23.10 -4.88 -0.47
C GLU A 35 21.94 -4.21 0.27
N LYS A 36 21.95 -2.89 0.41
CA LYS A 36 20.85 -2.15 1.06
C LYS A 36 19.59 -2.14 0.21
N ALA A 37 19.73 -2.01 -1.11
CA ALA A 37 18.60 -2.12 -2.03
C ALA A 37 18.01 -3.54 -2.04
N ALA A 38 18.85 -4.58 -1.93
CA ALA A 38 18.41 -5.97 -1.82
C ALA A 38 17.67 -6.25 -0.49
N GLU A 39 18.11 -5.65 0.61
CA GLU A 39 17.44 -5.75 1.91
C GLU A 39 16.09 -5.01 1.95
N GLN A 40 16.00 -3.84 1.31
CA GLN A 40 14.76 -3.05 1.21
C GLN A 40 13.75 -3.64 0.20
N ALA A 41 14.22 -4.43 -0.77
CA ALA A 41 13.35 -5.18 -1.69
C ALA A 41 12.66 -6.38 -1.02
N ARG A 42 12.97 -6.69 0.26
CA ARG A 42 12.16 -7.62 1.05
C ARG A 42 10.78 -6.99 1.25
N TRP A 43 9.79 -7.59 0.59
CA TRP A 43 8.37 -7.23 0.53
C TRP A 43 7.62 -7.16 1.89
N GLU A 44 8.31 -7.13 3.02
CA GLU A 44 7.71 -7.31 4.35
C GLU A 44 7.32 -6.00 5.05
N GLU A 45 7.76 -4.83 4.56
CA GLU A 45 7.38 -3.54 5.16
C GLU A 45 6.00 -3.05 4.67
N ALA A 46 5.64 -3.30 3.40
CA ALA A 46 4.34 -2.92 2.85
C ALA A 46 3.16 -3.75 3.40
N SER A 47 3.44 -4.86 4.09
CA SER A 47 2.39 -5.74 4.63
C SER A 47 1.90 -5.30 6.03
N LYS A 48 2.72 -4.60 6.82
CA LYS A 48 2.46 -4.39 8.26
C LYS A 48 1.57 -3.17 8.58
N GLU A 49 1.49 -2.17 7.70
CA GLU A 49 0.55 -1.06 7.88
C GLU A 49 -0.89 -1.43 7.49
N THR A 50 -1.06 -2.30 6.49
CA THR A 50 -2.37 -2.70 5.95
C THR A 50 -3.20 -3.51 6.96
N ILE A 51 -2.57 -4.13 7.96
CA ILE A 51 -3.23 -5.03 8.93
C ILE A 51 -3.80 -4.26 10.15
N LYS A 52 -3.42 -3.01 10.37
CA LYS A 52 -3.55 -2.39 11.71
C LYS A 52 -4.91 -1.84 12.15
N LYS A 53 -5.97 -1.72 11.32
CA LYS A 53 -7.22 -1.05 11.78
C LYS A 53 -8.53 -1.55 11.16
N THR A 54 -8.74 -2.86 11.03
CA THR A 54 -10.02 -3.39 10.50
C THR A 54 -11.13 -3.46 11.54
N THR A 55 -10.81 -3.43 12.84
CA THR A 55 -11.78 -3.60 13.92
C THR A 55 -11.76 -2.44 14.93
N LYS A 56 -12.94 -2.03 15.42
CA LYS A 56 -13.12 -1.06 16.52
C LYS A 56 -14.15 -1.58 17.52
N PRO A 57 -14.00 -1.29 18.82
CA PRO A 57 -14.98 -1.72 19.83
C PRO A 57 -16.28 -0.92 19.72
N CYS A 58 -17.41 -1.61 19.90
CA CYS A 58 -18.72 -0.95 20.00
C CYS A 58 -18.77 -0.01 21.23
N PRO A 59 -19.29 1.23 21.10
CA PRO A 59 -19.33 2.18 22.21
C PRO A 59 -20.27 1.79 23.37
N ARG A 60 -21.16 0.81 23.16
CA ARG A 60 -22.10 0.34 24.20
C ARG A 60 -21.69 -0.99 24.83
N CYS A 61 -21.33 -1.99 24.02
CA CYS A 61 -21.05 -3.34 24.51
C CYS A 61 -19.56 -3.73 24.44
N HIS A 62 -18.71 -2.86 23.88
CA HIS A 62 -17.27 -3.05 23.72
C HIS A 62 -16.84 -4.30 22.92
N VAL A 63 -17.79 -5.01 22.29
CA VAL A 63 -17.49 -6.10 21.36
C VAL A 63 -16.73 -5.53 20.16
N PRO A 64 -15.63 -6.18 19.72
CA PRO A 64 -14.91 -5.77 18.53
C PRO A 64 -15.78 -5.95 17.29
N VAL A 65 -15.94 -4.89 16.51
CA VAL A 65 -16.72 -4.87 15.26
C VAL A 65 -15.78 -4.58 14.10
N GLU A 66 -15.85 -5.39 13.05
CA GLU A 66 -15.09 -5.20 11.82
C GLU A 66 -15.81 -4.26 10.85
N LYS A 67 -15.09 -3.33 10.21
CA LYS A 67 -15.66 -2.45 9.19
C LYS A 67 -15.81 -3.18 7.87
N ASN A 68 -17.02 -3.64 7.60
CA ASN A 68 -17.34 -4.31 6.35
C ASN A 68 -17.97 -3.32 5.34
N GLY A 69 -17.15 -2.50 4.66
CA GLY A 69 -17.60 -1.62 3.57
C GLY A 69 -17.13 -0.16 3.65
N GLY A 70 -17.72 0.69 2.80
CA GLY A 70 -17.37 2.12 2.64
C GLY A 70 -18.18 3.10 3.49
N CYS A 71 -19.30 2.68 4.09
CA CYS A 71 -20.16 3.54 4.91
C CYS A 71 -19.60 3.68 6.34
N MET A 72 -19.79 4.85 6.96
CA MET A 72 -19.48 5.09 8.37
C MET A 72 -20.62 4.69 9.32
N HIS A 73 -21.84 4.48 8.82
CA HIS A 73 -22.97 3.97 9.59
C HIS A 73 -22.82 2.47 9.80
N MET A 74 -22.64 2.07 11.06
CA MET A 74 -22.47 0.66 11.43
C MET A 74 -23.50 0.22 12.45
N LYS A 75 -23.95 -1.02 12.32
CA LYS A 75 -24.81 -1.68 13.30
C LYS A 75 -24.00 -2.72 14.06
N CYS A 76 -24.07 -2.70 15.38
CA CYS A 76 -23.41 -3.70 16.21
C CYS A 76 -23.98 -5.10 15.88
N PRO A 77 -23.13 -6.11 15.57
CA PRO A 77 -23.57 -7.46 15.21
C PRO A 77 -24.16 -8.22 16.41
N GLN A 78 -23.91 -7.74 17.62
CA GLN A 78 -24.33 -8.40 18.83
C GLN A 78 -25.86 -8.26 19.03
N PRO A 79 -26.62 -9.37 19.13
CA PRO A 79 -28.08 -9.34 19.10
C PRO A 79 -28.72 -8.63 20.30
N GLN A 80 -28.05 -8.61 21.46
CA GLN A 80 -28.51 -7.84 22.62
C GLN A 80 -28.12 -6.35 22.57
N CYS A 81 -27.26 -5.92 21.65
CA CYS A 81 -26.83 -4.53 21.54
C CYS A 81 -27.50 -3.81 20.39
N GLN A 82 -27.32 -4.33 19.16
CA GLN A 82 -27.88 -3.80 17.90
C GLN A 82 -27.77 -2.27 17.70
N LEU A 83 -26.84 -1.62 18.40
CA LEU A 83 -26.67 -0.18 18.36
C LEU A 83 -26.19 0.24 16.97
N GLU A 84 -26.81 1.28 16.44
CA GLU A 84 -26.33 1.99 15.25
C GLU A 84 -25.39 3.12 15.68
N TRP A 85 -24.18 3.13 15.14
CA TRP A 85 -23.13 4.03 15.56
C TRP A 85 -22.23 4.43 14.39
N CYS A 86 -21.56 5.57 14.55
CA CYS A 86 -20.63 6.10 13.55
C CYS A 86 -19.23 5.53 13.77
N TRP A 87 -18.66 4.91 12.73
CA TRP A 87 -17.30 4.36 12.78
C TRP A 87 -16.23 5.42 13.04
N ALA A 88 -16.38 6.63 12.51
CA ALA A 88 -15.42 7.72 12.68
C ALA A 88 -15.49 8.33 14.10
N CYS A 89 -16.70 8.63 14.57
CA CYS A 89 -16.92 9.31 15.85
C CYS A 89 -16.99 8.39 17.07
N SER A 90 -17.19 7.08 16.88
CA SER A 90 -17.43 6.13 17.97
C SER A 90 -18.60 6.51 18.89
N CYS A 91 -19.65 7.13 18.32
CA CYS A 91 -20.87 7.53 19.02
C CYS A 91 -22.13 7.05 18.29
N GLU A 92 -23.30 7.17 18.92
CA GLU A 92 -24.58 6.80 18.29
C GLU A 92 -24.82 7.56 16.98
N TRP A 93 -25.32 6.83 15.98
CA TRP A 93 -25.50 7.36 14.64
C TRP A 93 -26.51 8.52 14.64
N ASN A 94 -26.11 9.66 14.08
CA ASN A 94 -26.92 10.87 14.06
C ASN A 94 -26.80 11.60 12.72
N ARG A 95 -27.67 12.61 12.52
CA ARG A 95 -27.71 13.39 11.27
C ARG A 95 -26.45 14.20 11.00
N ALA A 96 -25.71 14.62 12.02
CA ALA A 96 -24.43 15.29 11.82
C ALA A 96 -23.40 14.33 11.21
N CYS A 97 -23.34 13.09 11.69
CA CYS A 97 -22.48 12.06 11.10
C CYS A 97 -22.85 11.76 9.63
N MET A 98 -24.14 11.77 9.33
CA MET A 98 -24.65 11.60 7.96
C MET A 98 -24.24 12.74 7.02
N GLY A 99 -24.15 13.98 7.52
CA GLY A 99 -23.74 15.13 6.71
C GLY A 99 -22.23 15.28 6.56
N ASP A 100 -21.50 15.08 7.67
CA ASP A 100 -20.09 15.42 7.76
C ASP A 100 -19.17 14.30 7.26
N HIS A 101 -19.54 13.04 7.47
CA HIS A 101 -18.70 11.88 7.16
C HIS A 101 -19.53 10.62 6.91
N TRP A 102 -20.46 10.67 5.95
CA TRP A 102 -21.26 9.51 5.58
C TRP A 102 -20.39 8.34 5.11
N PHE A 103 -19.44 8.60 4.21
CA PHE A 103 -18.59 7.60 3.57
C PHE A 103 -17.11 7.86 3.85
N ASP A 104 -16.29 6.82 3.73
CA ASP A 104 -14.83 6.95 3.68
C ASP A 104 -14.47 7.69 2.38
N VAL A 105 -13.90 8.88 2.51
CA VAL A 105 -13.35 9.67 1.38
C VAL A 105 -11.90 9.32 1.11
#